data_AF-A0A942UUX9-F1
#
_entry.id   AF-A0A942UUX9-F1
#
_cell.length_a   1.000
_cell.length_b   1.000
_cell.length_c   1.000
_cell.angle_alpha   90.00
_cell.angle_beta   90.00
_cell.angle_gamma   90.00
#
_symmetry.space_group_name_H-M   'P 1'
#
loop_
_entity.id
_entity.type
_entity.pdbx_description
1 polymer ?
#
loop_
_entity_poly.entity_id
_entity_poly.type
_entity_poly.pdbx_seq_one_letter_code
_entity_poly.pdbx_strand_id
1 'polypeptide(L)'
;MTVGSVSFAAPAAPLTDVMVYAVGSEQYGQYEYLDYDQIRTVEDHGGDPFYIVTADYGYSRQSSRIAKLNGIKLDYIGTEDIDTNGDSIVDVFLHYWDASGQTGGEFTYQATSENAPWNTYSDSIIIR
;
A
#
# COMPACT_ATOMS: atom_id res chain seq x y z
N MET A 1 40.83 -21.16 -2.02
CA MET A 1 40.48 -19.87 -1.39
C MET A 1 39.40 -19.26 -2.26
N THR A 2 38.13 -19.43 -1.89
CA THR A 2 37.00 -18.95 -2.67
C THR A 2 36.81 -17.47 -2.31
N VAL A 3 36.95 -16.58 -3.29
CA VAL A 3 36.69 -15.15 -3.09
C VAL A 3 35.18 -15.01 -2.98
N GLY A 4 34.67 -14.70 -1.79
CA GLY A 4 33.26 -14.39 -1.60
C GLY A 4 32.93 -13.14 -2.42
N SER A 5 31.97 -13.26 -3.35
CA SER A 5 31.41 -12.13 -4.06
C SER A 5 30.78 -11.18 -3.06
N VAL A 6 31.36 -9.99 -2.91
CA VAL A 6 30.74 -8.89 -2.16
C VAL A 6 29.62 -8.36 -3.05
N SER A 7 28.37 -8.72 -2.73
CA SER A 7 27.20 -8.08 -3.35
C SER A 7 27.11 -6.67 -2.79
N PHE A 8 27.27 -5.67 -3.65
CA PHE A 8 26.93 -4.29 -3.31
C PHE A 8 25.41 -4.18 -3.43
N ALA A 9 24.73 -3.86 -2.33
CA ALA A 9 23.32 -3.52 -2.37
C ALA A 9 23.12 -2.34 -3.34
N ALA A 10 22.26 -2.49 -4.34
CA ALA A 10 21.88 -1.38 -5.20
C ALA A 10 21.15 -0.31 -4.36
N PRO A 11 21.21 0.98 -4.76
CA PRO A 11 20.42 2.01 -4.09
C PRO A 11 18.93 1.66 -4.19
N ALA A 12 18.21 1.78 -3.07
CA ALA A 12 16.76 1.66 -3.03
C ALA A 12 16.12 2.56 -4.09
N ALA A 13 15.20 2.02 -4.90
CA ALA A 13 14.54 2.79 -5.94
C ALA A 13 13.70 3.94 -5.33
N PRO A 14 13.63 5.13 -5.95
CA PRO A 14 12.67 6.14 -5.54
C PRO A 14 11.24 5.62 -5.70
N LEU A 15 10.32 6.18 -4.93
CA LEU A 15 8.88 5.93 -5.07
C LEU A 15 8.44 6.53 -6.41
N THR A 16 7.82 5.71 -7.24
CA THR A 16 7.31 6.12 -8.55
C THR A 16 5.81 6.22 -8.58
N ASP A 17 5.11 5.48 -7.71
CA ASP A 17 3.65 5.51 -7.64
C ASP A 17 3.12 4.93 -6.32
N VAL A 18 1.85 5.23 -6.02
CA VAL A 18 1.07 4.58 -4.97
C VAL A 18 -0.32 4.21 -5.49
N MET A 19 -0.89 3.12 -4.99
CA MET A 19 -2.20 2.65 -5.42
C MET A 19 -2.98 2.07 -4.24
N VAL A 20 -4.30 2.25 -4.21
CA VAL A 20 -5.18 1.39 -3.41
C VAL A 20 -5.28 0.04 -4.11
N TYR A 21 -4.65 -0.99 -3.55
CA TYR A 21 -4.43 -2.27 -4.21
C TYR A 21 -5.60 -3.25 -4.00
N ALA A 22 -6.10 -3.33 -2.77
CA ALA A 22 -7.19 -4.23 -2.44
C ALA A 22 -7.96 -3.77 -1.21
N VAL A 23 -9.21 -4.23 -1.09
CA VAL A 23 -10.07 -4.00 0.06
C VAL A 23 -10.63 -5.34 0.51
N GLY A 24 -10.35 -5.76 1.75
CA GLY A 24 -10.83 -7.02 2.33
C GLY A 24 -11.71 -6.75 3.53
N SER A 25 -12.89 -7.37 3.61
CA SER A 25 -13.79 -7.11 4.73
C SER A 25 -14.66 -8.32 5.08
N GLU A 26 -15.18 -8.34 6.30
CA GLU A 26 -16.18 -9.31 6.75
C GLU A 26 -17.45 -9.22 5.89
N GLN A 27 -17.90 -8.00 5.59
CA GLN A 27 -19.14 -7.77 4.83
C GLN A 27 -19.11 -8.38 3.42
N TYR A 28 -17.97 -8.29 2.72
CA TYR A 28 -17.80 -8.95 1.42
C TYR A 28 -17.35 -10.42 1.57
N GLY A 29 -16.60 -10.73 2.63
CA GLY A 29 -16.09 -12.05 2.96
C GLY A 29 -14.75 -12.42 2.30
N GLN A 30 -14.19 -11.54 1.48
CA GLN A 30 -12.90 -11.73 0.80
C GLN A 30 -12.28 -10.37 0.42
N TYR A 31 -11.13 -10.41 -0.28
CA TYR A 31 -10.52 -9.23 -0.88
C TYR A 31 -11.12 -8.94 -2.27
N GLU A 32 -11.51 -7.69 -2.49
CA GLU A 32 -11.68 -7.10 -3.81
C GLU A 32 -10.33 -6.50 -4.23
N TYR A 33 -9.77 -6.95 -5.35
CA TYR A 33 -8.56 -6.37 -5.95
C TYR A 33 -8.97 -5.29 -6.96
N LEU A 34 -8.28 -4.16 -6.91
CA LEU A 34 -8.67 -2.97 -7.66
C LEU A 34 -7.83 -2.83 -8.94
N ASP A 35 -8.46 -2.32 -9.99
CA ASP A 35 -7.74 -1.85 -11.19
C ASP A 35 -7.15 -0.46 -10.95
N TYR A 36 -6.06 -0.13 -11.66
CA TYR A 36 -5.29 1.13 -11.47
C TYR A 36 -6.14 2.41 -11.54
N ASP A 37 -7.16 2.46 -12.39
CA ASP A 37 -8.03 3.63 -12.58
C ASP A 37 -9.41 3.47 -11.92
N GLN A 38 -9.56 2.49 -11.01
CA GLN A 38 -10.84 2.20 -10.37
C GLN A 38 -11.16 3.24 -9.28
N ILE A 39 -12.18 4.07 -9.53
CA ILE A 39 -12.58 5.16 -8.61
C ILE A 39 -13.51 4.72 -7.47
N ARG A 40 -14.00 3.47 -7.48
CA ARG A 40 -14.85 2.91 -6.42
C ARG A 40 -14.80 1.40 -6.37
N THR A 41 -14.98 0.79 -5.20
CA THR A 41 -15.21 -0.67 -5.10
C THR A 41 -16.51 -1.04 -5.79
N VAL A 42 -16.57 -2.27 -6.30
CA VAL A 42 -17.79 -2.88 -6.84
C VAL A 42 -18.69 -3.31 -5.70
N GLU A 43 -18.10 -3.93 -4.69
CA GLU A 43 -18.77 -4.55 -3.56
C GLU A 43 -18.82 -3.60 -2.36
N ASP A 44 -19.79 -3.85 -1.48
CA ASP A 44 -19.94 -3.10 -0.23
C ASP A 44 -19.03 -3.73 0.86
N HIS A 45 -18.29 -2.91 1.58
CA HIS A 45 -17.32 -3.28 2.60
C HIS A 45 -17.57 -2.61 3.95
N GLY A 46 -17.17 -3.32 5.00
CA GLY A 46 -17.32 -2.91 6.39
C GLY A 46 -17.23 -4.13 7.31
N GLY A 47 -17.47 -3.91 8.60
CA GLY A 47 -17.48 -4.96 9.61
C GLY A 47 -16.13 -5.16 10.30
N ASP A 48 -15.94 -6.33 10.91
CA ASP A 48 -14.73 -6.69 11.65
C ASP A 48 -14.40 -8.17 11.38
N PRO A 49 -13.37 -8.48 10.57
CA PRO A 49 -12.31 -7.57 10.13
C PRO A 49 -12.67 -6.68 8.93
N PHE A 50 -11.98 -5.53 8.80
CA PHE A 50 -12.00 -4.69 7.60
C PHE A 50 -10.61 -4.09 7.36
N TYR A 51 -9.97 -4.46 6.25
CA TYR A 51 -8.62 -4.06 5.88
C TYR A 51 -8.57 -3.41 4.50
N ILE A 52 -7.74 -2.38 4.40
CA ILE A 52 -7.43 -1.71 3.14
C ILE A 52 -5.94 -1.89 2.88
N VAL A 53 -5.59 -2.26 1.64
CA VAL A 53 -4.21 -2.53 1.22
C VAL A 53 -3.79 -1.48 0.22
N THR A 54 -2.64 -0.86 0.43
CA THR A 54 -2.04 0.11 -0.50
C THR A 54 -0.71 -0.40 -0.99
N ALA A 55 -0.42 -0.25 -2.27
CA ALA A 55 0.87 -0.57 -2.86
C ALA A 55 1.73 0.69 -3.01
N ASP A 56 2.98 0.63 -2.55
CA ASP A 56 4.04 1.58 -2.91
C ASP A 56 4.93 0.93 -3.96
N TYR A 57 5.06 1.54 -5.14
CA TYR A 57 6.00 1.11 -6.17
C TYR A 57 7.33 1.86 -5.97
N GLY A 58 8.30 1.20 -5.37
CA GLY A 58 9.54 1.80 -4.87
C GLY A 58 9.47 2.25 -3.41
N TYR A 59 10.53 2.91 -2.94
CA TYR A 59 10.72 3.14 -1.50
C TYR A 59 10.15 4.48 -1.04
N SER A 60 9.13 4.40 -0.19
CA SER A 60 8.56 5.53 0.54
C SER A 60 9.12 5.65 1.96
N ARG A 61 9.18 6.89 2.46
CA ARG A 61 9.54 7.19 3.84
C ARG A 61 8.41 6.75 4.77
N GLN A 62 8.70 5.86 5.72
CA GLN A 62 7.68 5.31 6.62
C GLN A 62 6.85 6.39 7.34
N SER A 63 7.48 7.48 7.80
CA SER A 63 6.78 8.55 8.52
C SER A 63 5.85 9.41 7.63
N SER A 64 5.90 9.24 6.31
CA SER A 64 5.07 9.99 5.35
C SER A 64 3.80 9.24 4.94
N ARG A 65 3.70 7.94 5.27
CA ARG A 65 2.56 7.09 4.93
C ARG A 65 1.35 7.49 5.78
N ILE A 66 0.30 7.96 5.11
CA ILE A 66 -0.93 8.38 5.78
C ILE A 66 -2.11 7.77 5.03
N ALA A 67 -2.75 6.79 5.64
CA ALA A 67 -4.02 6.23 5.19
C ALA A 67 -5.17 6.79 6.05
N LYS A 68 -6.27 7.15 5.42
CA LYS A 68 -7.48 7.61 6.10
C LYS A 68 -8.72 7.01 5.45
N LEU A 69 -9.70 6.67 6.28
CA LEU A 69 -11.07 6.38 5.86
C LEU A 69 -12.00 7.42 6.48
N ASN A 70 -12.81 8.11 5.67
CA ASN A 70 -13.71 9.17 6.11
C ASN A 70 -12.98 10.27 6.93
N GLY A 71 -11.73 10.56 6.56
CA GLY A 71 -10.86 11.52 7.25
C GLY A 71 -10.22 11.01 8.56
N ILE A 72 -10.59 9.83 9.05
CA ILE A 72 -10.00 9.19 10.24
C ILE A 72 -8.74 8.45 9.82
N LYS A 73 -7.62 8.74 10.50
CA LYS A 73 -6.36 8.05 10.26
C LYS A 73 -6.48 6.59 10.69
N LEU A 74 -6.08 5.67 9.82
CA LEU A 74 -6.08 4.23 10.10
C LEU A 74 -4.79 3.78 10.77
N ASP A 75 -4.88 2.69 11.51
CA ASP A 75 -3.73 2.03 12.10
C ASP A 75 -3.02 1.15 11.07
N TYR A 76 -1.69 1.22 11.06
CA TYR A 76 -0.84 0.38 10.23
C TYR A 76 -0.64 -0.97 10.89
N ILE A 77 -0.92 -2.06 10.18
CA ILE A 77 -0.85 -3.42 10.74
C ILE A 77 0.28 -4.28 10.17
N GLY A 78 0.79 -3.95 8.97
CA GLY A 78 1.86 -4.75 8.37
C GLY A 78 2.25 -4.32 6.96
N THR A 79 3.34 -4.92 6.49
CA THR A 79 3.81 -4.82 5.10
C THR A 79 4.04 -6.22 4.55
N GLU A 80 3.79 -6.39 3.26
CA GLU A 80 4.27 -7.50 2.46
C GLU A 80 5.20 -6.95 1.38
N ASP A 81 6.35 -7.62 1.21
CA ASP A 81 7.43 -7.18 0.34
C ASP A 81 7.48 -8.05 -0.91
N ILE A 82 7.40 -7.44 -2.09
CA ILE A 82 7.37 -8.13 -3.37
C ILE A 82 8.61 -7.76 -4.20
N ASP A 83 9.42 -8.78 -4.50
CA ASP A 83 10.49 -8.74 -5.49
C ASP A 83 9.93 -9.29 -6.82
N THR A 84 9.76 -8.40 -7.80
CA THR A 84 9.09 -8.74 -9.07
C THR A 84 10.05 -9.34 -10.10
N ASN A 85 11.36 -9.23 -9.88
CA ASN A 85 12.37 -9.56 -10.88
C ASN A 85 13.42 -10.59 -10.39
N GLY A 86 13.41 -10.93 -9.10
CA GLY A 86 14.24 -11.95 -8.47
C GLY A 86 15.67 -11.52 -8.15
N ASP A 87 15.97 -10.22 -8.16
CA ASP A 87 17.31 -9.68 -7.87
C ASP A 87 17.60 -9.49 -6.38
N SER A 88 16.67 -9.93 -5.50
CA SER A 88 16.71 -9.76 -4.04
C SER A 88 16.57 -8.30 -3.58
N ILE A 89 16.01 -7.43 -4.41
CA ILE A 89 15.60 -6.07 -4.07
C ILE A 89 14.07 -6.02 -4.12
N VAL A 90 13.47 -5.37 -3.13
CA VAL A 90 12.01 -5.24 -3.07
C VAL A 90 11.58 -4.11 -4.00
N ASP A 91 10.67 -4.42 -4.92
CA ASP A 91 10.13 -3.47 -5.90
C ASP A 91 8.82 -2.84 -5.43
N VAL A 92 8.00 -3.61 -4.72
CA VAL A 92 6.66 -3.19 -4.27
C VAL A 92 6.44 -3.54 -2.81
N PHE A 93 5.86 -2.60 -2.06
CA PHE A 93 5.47 -2.80 -0.67
C PHE A 93 3.96 -2.68 -0.53
N LEU A 94 3.30 -3.74 -0.07
CA LEU A 94 1.87 -3.73 0.23
C LEU A 94 1.66 -3.41 1.71
N HIS A 95 1.18 -2.20 2.01
CA HIS A 95 0.85 -1.76 3.37
C HIS A 95 -0.58 -2.10 3.71
N TYR A 96 -0.79 -2.70 4.87
CA TYR A 96 -2.10 -3.06 5.39
C TYR A 96 -2.54 -2.05 6.45
N TRP A 97 -3.80 -1.62 6.35
CA TRP A 97 -4.41 -0.63 7.22
C TRP A 97 -5.70 -1.19 7.84
N ASP A 98 -5.86 -1.01 9.16
CA ASP A 98 -7.03 -1.48 9.89
C ASP A 98 -8.17 -0.45 9.85
N ALA A 99 -9.28 -0.84 9.22
CA ALA A 99 -10.54 -0.11 9.16
C ALA A 99 -11.66 -0.85 9.92
N SER A 100 -11.34 -1.86 10.72
CA SER A 100 -12.31 -2.69 11.44
C SER A 100 -13.25 -1.86 12.30
N GLY A 101 -14.54 -2.22 12.25
CA GLY A 101 -15.61 -1.48 12.93
C GLY A 101 -16.09 -0.21 12.19
N GLN A 102 -15.50 0.12 11.04
CA GLN A 102 -16.00 1.17 10.14
C GLN A 102 -16.87 0.59 9.02
N THR A 103 -17.57 1.46 8.31
CA THR A 103 -18.27 1.16 7.06
C THR A 103 -17.54 1.81 5.88
N GLY A 104 -17.87 1.42 4.65
CA GLY A 104 -17.41 2.09 3.43
C GLY A 104 -17.48 3.62 3.47
N GLY A 105 -16.71 4.25 2.60
CA GLY A 105 -16.61 5.69 2.46
C GLY A 105 -15.40 6.12 1.64
N GLU A 106 -15.01 7.38 1.79
CA GLU A 106 -13.85 7.92 1.08
C GLU A 106 -12.55 7.45 1.76
N PHE A 107 -11.77 6.65 1.04
CA PHE A 107 -10.42 6.29 1.44
C PHE A 107 -9.40 7.17 0.70
N THR A 108 -8.40 7.63 1.43
CA THR A 108 -7.25 8.37 0.86
C THR A 108 -5.95 7.81 1.39
N TYR A 109 -4.96 7.72 0.51
CA TYR A 109 -3.59 7.36 0.86
C TYR A 109 -2.60 8.38 0.29
N GLN A 110 -1.52 8.63 1.04
CA GLN A 110 -0.35 9.33 0.54
C GLN A 110 0.94 8.74 1.09
N ALA A 111 2.01 8.89 0.32
CA ALA A 111 3.37 8.60 0.74
C ALA A 111 4.37 9.49 0.00
N THR A 112 5.48 9.80 0.65
CA THR A 112 6.61 10.56 0.08
C THR A 112 7.78 9.62 -0.14
N SER A 113 8.48 9.76 -1.27
CA SER A 113 9.68 8.96 -1.53
C SER A 113 10.75 9.17 -0.46
N GLU A 114 11.43 8.09 -0.08
CA GLU A 114 12.64 8.16 0.77
C GLU A 114 13.83 8.77 0.00
N ASN A 115 13.86 8.57 -1.31
CA ASN A 115 14.95 8.99 -2.18
C ASN A 115 14.59 10.23 -3.01
N ALA A 116 15.61 10.96 -3.46
CA ALA A 116 15.42 12.12 -4.33
C ALA A 116 14.58 11.76 -5.57
N PRO A 117 13.67 12.65 -6.03
CA PRO A 117 13.48 14.04 -5.60
C PRO A 117 12.52 14.21 -4.41
N TRP A 118 12.21 13.15 -3.64
CA TRP A 118 11.29 13.21 -2.49
C TRP A 118 9.87 13.66 -2.88
N ASN A 119 9.41 13.21 -4.05
CA ASN A 119 8.03 13.45 -4.49
C ASN A 119 7.03 12.78 -3.52
N THR A 120 5.88 13.41 -3.35
CA THR A 120 4.72 12.82 -2.68
C THR A 120 3.72 12.35 -3.71
N TYR A 121 3.28 11.11 -3.57
CA TYR A 121 2.23 10.50 -4.37
C TYR A 121 1.02 10.23 -3.48
N SER A 122 -0.15 10.15 -4.09
CA SER A 122 -1.41 9.93 -3.40
C SER A 122 -2.40 9.23 -4.32
N ASP A 123 -3.27 8.45 -3.71
CA ASP A 123 -4.39 7.81 -4.38
C ASP A 123 -5.63 7.85 -3.47
N SER A 124 -6.83 7.72 -4.06
CA SER A 124 -8.10 7.75 -3.34
C SER A 124 -9.16 6.93 -4.05
N ILE A 125 -10.01 6.26 -3.28
CA ILE A 125 -11.13 5.49 -3.80
C ILE A 125 -12.37 5.66 -2.93
N ILE A 126 -13.55 5.53 -3.53
CA ILE A 126 -14.79 5.35 -2.79
C ILE A 126 -15.01 3.86 -2.50
N ILE A 127 -14.91 3.47 -1.24
CA ILE A 127 -15.28 2.14 -0.79
C ILE A 127 -16.78 2.17 -0.50
N ARG A 128 -17.54 1.26 -1.11
CA ARG A 128 -18.99 1.16 -0.87
C ARG A 128 -19.28 0.44 0.44
#